data_AF-A0A3N5VZC6-F1
#
_entry.id   AF-A0A3N5VZC6-F1
#
_cell.length_a   1.000
_cell.length_b   1.000
_cell.length_c   1.000
_cell.angle_alpha   90.00
_cell.angle_beta   90.00
_cell.angle_gamma   90.00
#
_symmetry.space_group_name_H-M   'P 1'
#
loop_
_entity.id
_entity.type
_entity.pdbx_description
1 polymer ?
#
loop_
_entity_poly.entity_id
_entity_poly.type
_entity_poly.pdbx_seq_one_letter_code
_entity_poly.pdbx_strand_id
1 'polypeptide(L)'
;VPLPVLFFVLLSASRTQAPHYPLPVVPSLALAASLLLSRALPSGSPRARLLHPLLVILLLVFPAYSTAKETARLARKDTRTEAREWIEKHVPAGALVLVEPHGPNLLSSADLGRFARSDEFETVRDRLIAGTSASPWFHAAVIPSFSIDVDRAARFYRFEPYQWFEYVVLTGEIRGRYLADPVGFPVQGAFYREVERRLRPAARVPSDPSRNGPEILIFRRDPSAPAAGAVRLDPDGARDAEYLDYFRAVAGLYRDRGRPDGAAAIYRALLELNPNDAETLRHLGVLTAALGDAEGGARLLDRAVRIDGADRTARMTLGVLLCQAGRLDEGTSLLRALLDEREEDAEVHGNLAAALVQAGRVPEAVLHLKRFLELEPRHPRAGEVRALLESLDGSP
;
A
#
# COMPACT_ATOMS: atom_id res chain seq x y z
N VAL A 1 5.34 -42.95 39.42
CA VAL A 1 6.09 -41.74 39.82
C VAL A 1 7.17 -41.48 38.77
N PRO A 2 7.32 -40.29 38.15
CA PRO A 2 6.37 -39.22 37.88
C PRO A 2 6.22 -38.96 36.35
N LEU A 3 5.12 -39.38 35.72
CA LEU A 3 4.70 -38.85 34.40
C LEU A 3 4.18 -37.39 34.41
N PRO A 4 3.62 -36.81 35.50
CA PRO A 4 3.02 -35.49 35.41
C PRO A 4 4.04 -34.33 35.32
N VAL A 5 5.31 -34.57 35.70
CA VAL A 5 6.37 -33.54 35.61
C VAL A 5 6.84 -33.37 34.15
N LEU A 6 6.93 -34.45 33.38
CA LEU A 6 7.26 -34.38 31.94
C LEU A 6 6.15 -33.68 31.13
N PHE A 7 4.89 -33.88 31.55
CA PHE A 7 3.70 -33.30 30.93
C PHE A 7 3.64 -31.77 31.06
N PHE A 8 4.09 -31.22 32.19
CA PHE A 8 4.10 -29.76 32.44
C PHE A 8 5.26 -29.02 31.76
N VAL A 9 6.42 -29.66 31.57
CA VAL A 9 7.60 -29.01 30.95
C VAL A 9 7.41 -28.80 29.44
N LEU A 10 6.69 -29.69 28.74
CA LEU A 10 6.37 -29.54 27.31
C LEU A 10 5.30 -28.47 27.02
N LEU A 11 4.42 -28.19 27.99
CA LEU A 11 3.38 -27.17 27.86
C LEU A 11 3.90 -25.73 28.07
N SER A 12 4.97 -25.53 28.85
CA SER A 12 5.48 -24.18 29.15
C SER A 12 6.42 -23.63 28.07
N ALA A 13 7.20 -24.50 27.40
CA ALA A 13 8.15 -24.08 26.37
C ALA A 13 7.51 -23.70 25.01
N SER A 14 6.22 -23.97 24.82
CA SER A 14 5.50 -23.79 23.55
C SER A 14 4.53 -22.60 23.52
N ARG A 15 4.44 -21.81 24.60
CA ARG A 15 3.59 -20.61 24.65
C ARG A 15 4.18 -19.36 23.99
N THR A 16 5.38 -19.44 23.44
CA THR A 16 5.99 -18.32 22.71
C THR A 16 5.74 -18.43 21.20
N GLN A 17 4.68 -17.73 20.77
CA GLN A 17 4.50 -17.10 19.45
C GLN A 17 4.21 -17.97 18.21
N ALA A 18 3.09 -18.70 18.18
CA ALA A 18 2.48 -19.07 16.90
C ALA A 18 0.93 -18.96 17.00
N PRO A 19 0.31 -17.88 16.48
CA PRO A 19 -1.13 -17.66 16.67
C PRO A 19 -2.05 -18.66 15.96
N HIS A 20 -1.56 -19.50 15.04
CA HIS A 20 -2.45 -20.27 14.14
C HIS A 20 -2.04 -21.73 13.82
N TYR A 21 -1.18 -22.37 14.61
CA TYR A 21 -0.87 -23.80 14.38
C TYR A 21 -1.33 -24.69 15.56
N PRO A 22 -2.09 -25.78 15.32
CA PRO A 22 -2.42 -26.75 16.35
C PRO A 22 -1.22 -27.68 16.60
N LEU A 23 -0.11 -27.12 17.08
CA LEU A 23 1.10 -27.89 17.44
C LEU A 23 0.93 -28.89 18.59
N PRO A 24 0.09 -28.69 19.63
CA PRO A 24 -0.02 -29.67 20.72
C PRO A 24 -0.92 -30.88 20.41
N VAL A 25 -1.62 -30.89 19.27
CA VAL A 25 -2.61 -31.93 18.95
C VAL A 25 -1.95 -33.19 18.40
N VAL A 26 -0.86 -33.07 17.65
CA VAL A 26 -0.21 -34.20 16.96
C VAL A 26 0.46 -35.20 17.91
N PRO A 27 1.23 -34.80 18.94
CA PRO A 27 1.82 -35.75 19.89
C PRO A 27 0.74 -36.45 20.75
N SER A 28 -0.34 -35.74 21.05
CA SER A 28 -1.47 -36.22 21.86
C SER A 28 -2.30 -37.27 21.10
N LEU A 29 -2.59 -37.02 19.82
CA LEU A 29 -3.26 -37.98 18.93
C LEU A 29 -2.39 -39.21 18.64
N ALA A 30 -1.08 -39.01 18.49
CA ALA A 30 -0.11 -40.09 18.34
C ALA A 30 -0.12 -41.06 19.53
N LEU A 31 -0.10 -40.51 20.75
CA LEU A 31 -0.15 -41.29 21.98
C LEU A 31 -1.50 -42.01 22.12
N ALA A 32 -2.60 -41.34 21.81
CA ALA A 32 -3.94 -41.94 21.82
C ALA A 32 -4.08 -43.08 20.78
N ALA A 33 -3.57 -42.89 19.57
CA ALA A 33 -3.55 -43.91 18.52
C ALA A 33 -2.68 -45.11 18.92
N SER A 34 -1.51 -44.87 19.54
CA SER A 34 -0.65 -45.93 20.07
C SER A 34 -1.34 -46.73 21.19
N LEU A 35 -2.06 -46.06 22.09
CA LEU A 35 -2.81 -46.69 23.19
C LEU A 35 -4.04 -47.49 22.69
N LEU A 36 -4.69 -47.02 21.62
CA LEU A 36 -5.79 -47.72 20.97
C LEU A 36 -5.29 -48.96 20.22
N LEU A 37 -4.18 -48.86 19.48
CA LEU A 37 -3.55 -50.01 18.81
C LEU A 37 -3.04 -51.06 19.81
N SER A 38 -2.48 -50.65 20.95
CA SER A 38 -2.03 -51.58 21.98
C SER A 38 -3.18 -52.36 22.64
N ARG A 39 -4.40 -51.81 22.59
CA ARG A 39 -5.62 -52.50 23.06
C ARG A 39 -6.26 -53.38 21.98
N ALA A 40 -6.13 -53.02 20.71
CA ALA A 40 -6.75 -53.73 19.60
C ALA A 40 -5.95 -54.95 19.10
N LEU A 41 -4.63 -55.01 19.35
CA LEU A 41 -3.78 -56.12 18.93
C LEU A 41 -3.51 -57.09 20.10
N PRO A 42 -3.75 -58.42 19.94
CA PRO A 42 -3.48 -59.38 20.99
C PRO A 42 -1.99 -59.41 21.35
N SER A 43 -1.71 -59.29 22.65
CA SER A 43 -0.37 -59.26 23.22
C SER A 43 0.39 -60.53 22.83
N GLY A 44 1.47 -60.36 22.07
CA GLY A 44 2.42 -61.44 21.75
C GLY A 44 2.61 -61.76 20.27
N SER A 45 1.75 -61.28 19.36
CA SER A 45 1.96 -61.55 17.92
C SER A 45 3.24 -60.88 17.39
N PRO A 46 4.05 -61.56 16.55
CA PRO A 46 5.28 -60.99 16.01
C PRO A 46 5.04 -59.73 15.16
N ARG A 47 3.86 -59.62 14.52
CA ARG A 47 3.45 -58.41 13.79
C ARG A 47 3.24 -57.21 14.72
N ALA A 48 2.64 -57.40 15.90
CA ALA A 48 2.45 -56.32 16.87
C ALA A 48 3.79 -55.81 17.45
N ARG A 49 4.78 -56.70 17.66
CA ARG A 49 6.12 -56.31 18.14
C ARG A 49 6.90 -55.45 17.15
N LEU A 50 6.62 -55.58 15.85
CA LEU A 50 7.26 -54.80 14.78
C LEU A 50 6.50 -53.51 14.45
N LEU A 51 5.16 -53.56 14.40
CA LEU A 51 4.33 -52.41 14.09
C LEU A 51 4.39 -51.32 15.17
N HIS A 52 4.45 -51.71 16.44
CA HIS A 52 4.41 -50.76 17.55
C HIS A 52 5.61 -49.78 17.60
N PRO A 53 6.88 -50.21 17.51
CA PRO A 53 8.02 -49.28 17.46
C PRO A 53 8.03 -48.46 16.16
N LEU A 54 7.58 -49.03 15.04
CA LEU A 54 7.54 -48.34 13.75
C LEU A 54 6.48 -47.23 13.74
N LEU A 55 5.32 -47.47 14.35
CA LEU A 55 4.29 -46.45 14.56
C LEU A 55 4.77 -45.34 15.49
N VAL A 56 5.45 -45.69 16.59
CA VAL A 56 6.02 -44.72 17.54
C VAL A 56 7.10 -43.88 16.87
N ILE A 57 7.98 -44.48 16.06
CA ILE A 57 8.98 -43.76 15.26
C ILE A 57 8.28 -42.82 14.26
N LEU A 58 7.28 -43.31 13.51
CA LEU A 58 6.55 -42.49 12.54
C LEU A 58 5.82 -41.32 13.21
N LEU A 59 5.25 -41.54 14.40
CA LEU A 59 4.43 -40.56 15.10
C LEU A 59 5.23 -39.58 15.98
N LEU A 60 6.44 -39.93 16.42
CA LEU A 60 7.29 -39.04 17.21
C LEU A 60 8.43 -38.44 16.38
N VAL A 61 9.12 -39.24 15.57
CA VAL A 61 10.32 -38.81 14.84
C VAL A 61 9.95 -37.97 13.63
N PHE A 62 8.88 -38.30 12.90
CA PHE A 62 8.50 -37.51 11.72
C PHE A 62 8.03 -36.09 12.09
N PRO A 63 7.15 -35.89 13.10
CA PRO A 63 6.80 -34.54 13.56
C PRO A 63 7.97 -33.82 14.21
N ALA A 64 8.83 -34.51 14.96
CA ALA A 64 10.03 -33.90 15.55
C ALA A 64 11.05 -33.48 14.48
N TYR A 65 11.22 -34.28 13.43
CA TYR A 65 12.10 -33.95 12.31
C TYR A 65 11.53 -32.80 11.46
N SER A 66 10.22 -32.82 11.17
CA SER A 66 9.58 -31.73 10.43
C SER A 66 9.60 -30.43 11.23
N THR A 67 9.34 -30.48 12.53
CA THR A 67 9.45 -29.31 13.42
C THR A 67 10.89 -28.86 13.60
N ALA A 68 11.87 -29.76 13.73
CA ALA A 68 13.29 -29.40 13.77
C ALA A 68 13.76 -28.74 12.47
N LYS A 69 13.31 -29.24 11.31
CA LYS A 69 13.59 -28.64 10.01
C LYS A 69 12.91 -27.28 9.84
N GLU A 70 11.67 -27.13 10.30
CA GLU A 70 10.92 -25.86 10.33
C GLU A 70 11.54 -24.85 11.29
N THR A 71 11.89 -25.24 12.52
CA THR A 71 12.56 -24.35 13.50
C THR A 71 13.96 -23.98 13.04
N ALA A 72 14.74 -24.92 12.50
CA ALA A 72 16.04 -24.62 11.92
C ALA A 72 15.91 -23.70 10.69
N ARG A 73 14.82 -23.81 9.92
CA ARG A 73 14.48 -22.86 8.86
C ARG A 73 14.16 -21.50 9.48
N LEU A 74 13.20 -21.39 10.39
CA LEU A 74 12.78 -20.13 11.02
C LEU A 74 13.90 -19.44 11.82
N ALA A 75 14.90 -20.17 12.30
CA ALA A 75 16.08 -19.62 12.97
C ALA A 75 17.10 -18.98 12.01
N ARG A 76 17.01 -19.26 10.69
CA ARG A 76 17.88 -18.63 9.69
C ARG A 76 17.47 -17.17 9.50
N LYS A 77 18.46 -16.32 9.20
CA LYS A 77 18.21 -14.94 8.84
C LYS A 77 17.41 -14.88 7.54
N ASP A 78 16.36 -14.05 7.51
CA ASP A 78 15.55 -13.83 6.33
C ASP A 78 16.12 -12.68 5.51
N THR A 79 16.44 -12.96 4.25
CA THR A 79 16.98 -12.00 3.27
C THR A 79 16.11 -10.76 3.11
N ARG A 80 14.78 -10.89 3.18
CA ARG A 80 13.84 -9.76 3.13
C ARG A 80 13.94 -8.91 4.38
N THR A 81 14.05 -9.56 5.54
CA THR A 81 14.24 -8.84 6.81
C THR A 81 15.58 -8.09 6.80
N GLU A 82 16.66 -8.73 6.36
CA GLU A 82 17.98 -8.08 6.23
C GLU A 82 17.94 -6.91 5.23
N ALA A 83 17.25 -7.06 4.10
CA ALA A 83 17.08 -5.99 3.12
C ALA A 83 16.25 -4.82 3.68
N ARG A 84 15.16 -5.10 4.41
CA ARG A 84 14.35 -4.10 5.10
C ARG A 84 15.19 -3.33 6.12
N GLU A 85 15.95 -4.04 6.97
CA GLU A 85 16.83 -3.42 7.97
C GLU A 85 17.90 -2.54 7.30
N TRP A 86 18.44 -2.98 6.16
CA TRP A 86 19.35 -2.16 5.38
C TRP A 86 18.67 -0.89 4.88
N ILE A 87 17.45 -0.99 4.33
CA ILE A 87 16.67 0.16 3.84
C ILE A 87 16.39 1.14 4.97
N GLU A 88 15.86 0.67 6.09
CA GLU A 88 15.55 1.48 7.28
C GLU A 88 16.78 2.23 7.82
N LYS A 89 17.99 1.65 7.66
CA LYS A 89 19.24 2.23 8.14
C LYS A 89 19.89 3.21 7.15
N HIS A 90 19.76 3.00 5.85
CA HIS A 90 20.57 3.72 4.84
C HIS A 90 19.77 4.56 3.86
N VAL A 91 18.47 4.30 3.69
CA VAL A 91 17.61 5.08 2.81
C VAL A 91 17.15 6.34 3.54
N PRO A 92 17.39 7.54 2.99
CA PRO A 92 17.00 8.79 3.64
C PRO A 92 15.51 8.86 3.93
N ALA A 93 15.17 9.51 5.05
CA ALA A 93 13.79 9.82 5.41
C ALA A 93 13.11 10.56 4.24
N GLY A 94 11.96 10.08 3.80
CA GLY A 94 11.26 10.69 2.67
C GLY A 94 11.72 10.22 1.29
N ALA A 95 12.55 9.19 1.16
CA ALA A 95 12.90 8.64 -0.16
C ALA A 95 11.79 7.76 -0.77
N LEU A 96 11.59 7.83 -2.08
CA LEU A 96 10.70 6.98 -2.88
C LEU A 96 11.43 5.68 -3.24
N VAL A 97 10.85 4.56 -2.81
CA VAL A 97 11.41 3.23 -2.99
C VAL A 97 10.46 2.40 -3.86
N LEU A 98 10.95 1.90 -4.98
CA LEU A 98 10.25 0.89 -5.76
C LEU A 98 10.67 -0.49 -5.25
N VAL A 99 9.70 -1.37 -5.02
CA VAL A 99 9.96 -2.75 -4.59
C VAL A 99 9.35 -3.73 -5.58
N GLU A 100 10.14 -4.68 -6.02
CA GLU A 100 9.64 -5.79 -6.82
C GLU A 100 8.77 -6.73 -5.95
N PRO A 101 7.74 -7.34 -6.54
CA PRO A 101 6.97 -8.43 -5.94
C PRO A 101 7.86 -9.47 -5.26
N HIS A 102 7.44 -9.93 -4.08
CA HIS A 102 8.23 -10.81 -3.22
C HIS A 102 9.53 -10.23 -2.67
N GLY A 103 9.75 -8.92 -2.80
CA GLY A 103 10.78 -8.17 -2.07
C GLY A 103 10.47 -8.00 -0.57
N PRO A 104 11.23 -7.16 0.14
CA PRO A 104 10.99 -6.89 1.55
C PRO A 104 9.64 -6.21 1.80
N ASN A 105 8.92 -6.66 2.83
CA ASN A 105 7.80 -5.88 3.37
C ASN A 105 8.40 -4.66 4.08
N LEU A 106 8.04 -3.46 3.64
CA LEU A 106 8.63 -2.23 4.15
C LEU A 106 7.83 -1.58 5.29
N LEU A 107 6.83 -2.26 5.84
CA LEU A 107 6.28 -1.89 7.15
C LEU A 107 6.96 -2.69 8.25
N SER A 108 7.35 -2.02 9.33
CA SER A 108 7.80 -2.73 10.52
C SER A 108 6.61 -3.42 11.21
N SER A 109 6.90 -4.46 11.99
CA SER A 109 5.90 -5.13 12.83
C SER A 109 5.29 -4.20 13.87
N ALA A 110 6.05 -3.20 14.34
CA ALA A 110 5.57 -2.17 15.24
C ALA A 110 4.58 -1.22 14.54
N ASP A 111 4.84 -0.85 13.29
CA ASP A 111 3.95 0.01 12.50
C ASP A 111 2.64 -0.71 12.19
N LEU A 112 2.70 -1.96 11.72
CA LEU A 112 1.51 -2.79 11.51
C LEU A 112 0.69 -2.94 12.80
N GLY A 113 1.37 -3.17 13.93
CA GLY A 113 0.72 -3.28 15.23
C GLY A 113 0.14 -1.96 15.77
N ARG A 114 0.67 -0.81 15.35
CA ARG A 114 0.13 0.52 15.65
C ARG A 114 -1.10 0.81 14.80
N PHE A 115 -1.00 0.60 13.49
CA PHE A 115 -2.10 0.85 12.56
C PHE A 115 -3.29 -0.08 12.83
N ALA A 116 -3.05 -1.35 13.12
CA ALA A 116 -4.11 -2.31 13.47
C ALA A 116 -4.94 -1.92 14.70
N ARG A 117 -4.47 -0.94 15.50
CA ARG A 117 -5.18 -0.41 16.68
C ARG A 117 -5.75 0.99 16.46
N SER A 118 -5.57 1.58 15.28
CA SER A 118 -6.03 2.93 14.95
C SER A 118 -7.25 2.89 14.03
N ASP A 119 -8.08 3.93 14.09
CA ASP A 119 -9.22 4.11 13.17
C ASP A 119 -8.79 4.29 11.70
N GLU A 120 -7.51 4.59 11.46
CA GLU A 120 -6.89 4.73 10.13
C GLU A 120 -6.51 3.38 9.49
N PHE A 121 -6.69 2.26 10.20
CA PHE A 121 -6.24 0.94 9.73
C PHE A 121 -6.76 0.60 8.33
N GLU A 122 -8.02 0.90 8.07
CA GLU A 122 -8.67 0.59 6.79
C GLU A 122 -7.99 1.34 5.63
N THR A 123 -7.64 2.62 5.82
CA THR A 123 -6.92 3.40 4.81
C THR A 123 -5.51 2.84 4.56
N VAL A 124 -4.81 2.44 5.62
CA VAL A 124 -3.48 1.82 5.51
C VAL A 124 -3.57 0.46 4.83
N ARG A 125 -4.57 -0.35 5.17
CA ARG A 125 -4.83 -1.65 4.56
C ARG A 125 -5.13 -1.51 3.08
N ASP A 126 -5.99 -0.57 2.69
CA ASP A 126 -6.35 -0.37 1.29
C ASP A 126 -5.16 0.09 0.45
N ARG A 127 -4.29 0.96 1.01
CA ARG A 127 -3.00 1.31 0.37
C ARG A 127 -2.09 0.09 0.22
N LEU A 128 -1.97 -0.74 1.26
CA LEU A 128 -1.18 -1.97 1.21
C LEU A 128 -1.69 -2.97 0.17
N ILE A 129 -3.02 -3.13 0.07
CA ILE A 129 -3.67 -3.94 -0.97
C ILE A 129 -3.36 -3.36 -2.35
N ALA A 130 -3.41 -2.04 -2.50
CA ALA A 130 -3.02 -1.33 -3.72
C ALA A 130 -1.49 -1.30 -3.96
N GLY A 131 -0.68 -1.96 -3.13
CA GLY A 131 0.76 -2.05 -3.30
C GLY A 131 1.51 -0.74 -3.00
N THR A 132 0.91 0.19 -2.26
CA THR A 132 1.56 1.43 -1.83
C THR A 132 1.63 1.50 -0.30
N SER A 133 2.73 2.02 0.23
CA SER A 133 2.89 2.18 1.66
C SER A 133 3.64 3.46 1.99
N ALA A 134 3.09 4.25 2.91
CA ALA A 134 3.78 5.38 3.50
C ALA A 134 4.24 4.97 4.91
N SER A 135 5.55 4.91 5.09
CA SER A 135 6.22 4.80 6.39
C SER A 135 6.70 6.19 6.81
N PRO A 136 6.89 6.47 8.11
CA PRO A 136 7.54 7.70 8.57
C PRO A 136 8.92 7.93 7.93
N TRP A 137 9.55 6.87 7.40
CA TRP A 137 10.92 6.90 6.87
C TRP A 137 10.99 6.84 5.35
N PHE A 138 10.04 6.21 4.66
CA PHE A 138 10.05 6.12 3.19
C PHE A 138 8.64 5.90 2.63
N HIS A 139 8.48 5.93 1.33
CA HIS A 139 7.21 5.71 0.64
C HIS A 139 7.54 4.70 -0.43
N ALA A 140 6.82 3.60 -0.37
CA ALA A 140 7.05 2.45 -1.20
C ALA A 140 5.92 2.33 -2.21
N ALA A 141 6.29 1.99 -3.43
CA ALA A 141 5.38 1.40 -4.40
C ALA A 141 5.89 0.01 -4.75
N VAL A 142 4.98 -0.95 -4.87
CA VAL A 142 5.26 -2.30 -5.35
C VAL A 142 4.91 -2.35 -6.83
N ILE A 143 5.81 -2.89 -7.66
CA ILE A 143 5.48 -3.12 -9.08
C ILE A 143 4.26 -4.06 -9.14
N PRO A 144 3.16 -3.70 -9.82
CA PRO A 144 2.01 -4.59 -9.94
C PRO A 144 2.43 -5.91 -10.59
N SER A 145 2.13 -7.03 -9.92
CA SER A 145 2.49 -8.37 -10.40
C SER A 145 1.52 -9.41 -9.90
N PHE A 146 0.52 -9.70 -10.71
CA PHE A 146 -0.26 -10.92 -10.58
C PHE A 146 -0.74 -11.39 -11.95
N SER A 147 0.20 -11.53 -12.89
CA SER A 147 -0.13 -11.99 -14.22
C SER A 147 0.67 -13.23 -14.59
N ILE A 148 -0.03 -14.35 -14.78
CA ILE A 148 0.48 -15.52 -15.51
C ILE A 148 0.81 -15.11 -16.97
N ASP A 149 0.14 -14.06 -17.45
CA ASP A 149 0.33 -13.48 -18.78
C ASP A 149 1.53 -12.51 -18.78
N VAL A 150 2.58 -12.94 -19.49
CA VAL A 150 3.85 -12.23 -19.63
C VAL A 150 3.70 -10.91 -20.36
N ASP A 151 2.81 -10.86 -21.35
CA ASP A 151 2.57 -9.66 -22.17
C ASP A 151 1.82 -8.61 -21.36
N ARG A 152 0.84 -9.03 -20.57
CA ARG A 152 0.14 -8.15 -19.63
C ARG A 152 1.09 -7.55 -18.59
N ALA A 153 2.07 -8.33 -18.09
CA ALA A 153 3.05 -7.83 -17.14
C ALA A 153 4.05 -6.84 -17.79
N ALA A 154 4.40 -7.04 -19.07
CA ALA A 154 5.48 -6.32 -19.76
C ALA A 154 5.35 -4.79 -19.71
N ARG A 155 4.14 -4.23 -19.73
CA ARG A 155 3.90 -2.78 -19.61
C ARG A 155 4.42 -2.16 -18.30
N PHE A 156 4.45 -2.94 -17.21
CA PHE A 156 5.02 -2.56 -15.92
C PHE A 156 6.53 -2.85 -15.86
N TYR A 157 7.16 -3.31 -16.93
CA TYR A 157 8.61 -3.49 -17.02
C TYR A 157 9.19 -2.56 -18.10
N ARG A 158 8.79 -1.28 -18.06
CA ARG A 158 9.44 -0.19 -18.80
C ARG A 158 10.26 0.66 -17.85
N PHE A 159 11.48 1.03 -18.21
CA PHE A 159 12.38 1.69 -17.25
C PHE A 159 12.05 3.18 -17.03
N GLU A 160 11.52 3.85 -18.04
CA GLU A 160 11.29 5.30 -18.07
C GLU A 160 10.46 5.80 -16.88
N PRO A 161 9.32 5.16 -16.51
CA PRO A 161 8.54 5.59 -15.35
C PRO A 161 9.29 5.35 -14.03
N TYR A 162 10.17 4.36 -13.98
CA TYR A 162 10.90 4.02 -12.75
C TYR A 162 12.07 4.94 -12.44
N GLN A 163 12.40 5.85 -13.34
CA GLN A 163 13.29 6.95 -13.04
C GLN A 163 12.72 7.83 -11.91
N TRP A 164 11.42 7.80 -11.66
CA TRP A 164 10.79 8.49 -10.54
C TRP A 164 11.12 7.91 -9.15
N PHE A 165 11.82 6.80 -9.04
CA PHE A 165 12.19 6.25 -7.73
C PHE A 165 13.66 6.53 -7.44
N GLU A 166 13.94 6.91 -6.19
CA GLU A 166 15.33 7.13 -5.76
C GLU A 166 16.04 5.80 -5.47
N TYR A 167 15.27 4.79 -5.05
CA TYR A 167 15.75 3.44 -4.83
C TYR A 167 14.87 2.42 -5.56
N VAL A 168 15.50 1.40 -6.12
CA VAL A 168 14.82 0.27 -6.78
C VAL A 168 15.33 -1.03 -6.16
N VAL A 169 14.41 -1.80 -5.60
CA VAL A 169 14.67 -3.06 -4.90
C VAL A 169 14.14 -4.21 -5.75
N LEU A 170 15.04 -5.09 -6.20
CA LEU A 170 14.75 -6.20 -7.11
C LEU A 170 15.12 -7.54 -6.49
N THR A 171 14.52 -8.61 -6.99
CA THR A 171 14.75 -10.00 -6.59
C THR A 171 15.65 -10.69 -7.60
N GLY A 172 16.77 -11.26 -7.15
CA GLY A 172 17.79 -11.87 -8.01
C GLY A 172 17.27 -13.07 -8.81
N GLU A 173 16.41 -13.89 -8.23
CA GLU A 173 15.81 -15.07 -8.86
C GLU A 173 14.84 -14.69 -10.00
N ILE A 174 14.01 -13.66 -9.80
CA ILE A 174 13.06 -13.18 -10.82
C ILE A 174 13.84 -12.58 -12.00
N ARG A 175 14.80 -11.68 -11.69
CA ARG A 175 15.75 -11.13 -12.65
C ARG A 175 16.46 -12.23 -13.43
N GLY A 176 17.04 -13.22 -12.73
CA GLY A 176 17.81 -14.31 -13.32
C GLY A 176 16.97 -15.14 -14.29
N ARG A 177 15.72 -15.46 -13.91
CA ARG A 177 14.76 -16.17 -14.76
C ARG A 177 14.48 -15.41 -16.06
N TYR A 178 14.21 -14.11 -15.98
CA TYR A 178 13.89 -13.30 -17.17
C TYR A 178 15.10 -13.05 -18.07
N LEU A 179 16.30 -12.92 -17.50
CA LEU A 179 17.53 -12.78 -18.30
C LEU A 179 17.97 -14.09 -18.96
N ALA A 180 17.59 -15.24 -18.41
CA ALA A 180 17.92 -16.55 -18.96
C ALA A 180 17.12 -16.91 -20.22
N ASP A 181 15.93 -16.30 -20.41
CA ASP A 181 15.08 -16.50 -21.58
C ASP A 181 14.70 -15.14 -22.22
N PRO A 182 15.62 -14.53 -22.98
CA PRO A 182 15.38 -13.24 -23.60
C PRO A 182 14.37 -13.30 -24.76
N VAL A 183 14.04 -14.49 -25.27
CA VAL A 183 13.04 -14.67 -26.33
C VAL A 183 11.64 -14.68 -25.73
N GLY A 184 11.44 -15.37 -24.60
CA GLY A 184 10.17 -15.39 -23.87
C GLY A 184 9.90 -14.11 -23.07
N PHE A 185 10.95 -13.41 -22.62
CA PHE A 185 10.83 -12.23 -21.76
C PHE A 185 11.64 -11.01 -22.25
N PRO A 186 11.44 -10.56 -23.50
CA PRO A 186 12.27 -9.52 -24.10
C PRO A 186 12.13 -8.18 -23.36
N VAL A 187 10.93 -7.82 -22.92
CA VAL A 187 10.65 -6.54 -22.23
C VAL A 187 11.20 -6.55 -20.81
N GLN A 188 10.91 -7.58 -20.03
CA GLN A 188 11.42 -7.74 -18.67
C GLN A 188 12.95 -7.79 -18.68
N GLY A 189 13.54 -8.60 -19.57
CA GLY A 189 14.99 -8.67 -19.73
C GLY A 189 15.63 -7.34 -20.15
N ALA A 190 14.95 -6.51 -20.95
CA ALA A 190 15.39 -5.16 -21.28
C ALA A 190 15.33 -4.23 -20.06
N PHE A 191 14.26 -4.29 -19.26
CA PHE A 191 14.12 -3.53 -18.03
C PHE A 191 15.28 -3.78 -17.05
N TYR A 192 15.60 -5.04 -16.73
CA TYR A 192 16.70 -5.32 -15.79
C TYR A 192 18.05 -4.83 -16.30
N ARG A 193 18.32 -5.02 -17.60
CA ARG A 193 19.55 -4.50 -18.22
C ARG A 193 19.63 -2.98 -18.11
N GLU A 194 18.50 -2.28 -18.28
CA GLU A 194 18.46 -0.84 -18.18
C GLU A 194 18.61 -0.33 -16.74
N VAL A 195 18.01 -1.03 -15.76
CA VAL A 195 18.25 -0.78 -14.33
C VAL A 195 19.73 -0.87 -14.02
N GLU A 196 20.40 -1.94 -14.42
CA GLU A 196 21.84 -2.15 -14.16
C GLU A 196 22.73 -1.14 -14.88
N ARG A 197 22.31 -0.69 -16.07
CA ARG A 197 23.04 0.28 -16.86
C ARG A 197 22.91 1.70 -16.30
N ARG A 198 21.72 2.08 -15.84
CA ARG A 198 21.40 3.48 -15.45
C ARG A 198 21.48 3.74 -13.96
N LEU A 199 21.22 2.74 -13.11
CA LEU A 199 21.25 2.89 -11.66
C LEU A 199 22.56 2.38 -11.06
N ARG A 200 22.93 2.89 -9.89
CA ARG A 200 24.13 2.46 -9.16
C ARG A 200 23.75 1.37 -8.16
N PRO A 201 24.49 0.25 -8.07
CA PRO A 201 24.31 -0.71 -6.99
C PRO A 201 24.54 -0.04 -5.63
N ALA A 202 23.64 -0.28 -4.68
CA ALA A 202 23.69 0.26 -3.32
C ALA A 202 23.88 -0.83 -2.26
N ALA A 203 23.17 -1.96 -2.41
CA ALA A 203 23.32 -3.12 -1.54
C ALA A 203 23.00 -4.42 -2.29
N ARG A 204 23.51 -5.52 -1.75
CA ARG A 204 23.19 -6.88 -2.18
C ARG A 204 23.07 -7.76 -0.95
N VAL A 205 21.92 -8.42 -0.81
CA VAL A 205 21.68 -9.44 0.23
C VAL A 205 21.64 -10.79 -0.49
N PRO A 206 22.73 -11.59 -0.43
CA PRO A 206 22.81 -12.80 -1.22
C PRO A 206 21.95 -13.91 -0.60
N SER A 207 21.34 -14.72 -1.47
CA SER A 207 20.71 -15.99 -1.10
C SER A 207 21.80 -17.06 -0.90
N ASP A 208 21.79 -17.73 0.25
CA ASP A 208 22.71 -18.83 0.55
C ASP A 208 22.05 -19.86 1.48
N PRO A 209 22.62 -21.08 1.65
CA PRO A 209 22.01 -22.14 2.47
C PRO A 209 21.80 -21.79 3.96
N SER A 210 22.44 -20.73 4.48
CA SER A 210 22.29 -20.24 5.85
C SER A 210 21.20 -19.18 6.00
N ARG A 211 20.66 -18.66 4.89
CA ARG A 211 19.57 -17.67 4.87
C ARG A 211 18.27 -18.24 4.31
N ASN A 212 17.17 -17.57 4.61
CA ASN A 212 15.87 -17.83 3.99
C ASN A 212 15.53 -16.72 3.00
N GLY A 213 14.99 -17.12 1.86
CA GLY A 213 14.46 -16.20 0.87
C GLY A 213 15.43 -15.88 -0.26
N PRO A 214 14.99 -15.05 -1.20
CA PRO A 214 15.69 -14.78 -2.44
C PRO A 214 16.87 -13.83 -2.26
N GLU A 215 17.72 -13.75 -3.28
CA GLU A 215 18.69 -12.66 -3.36
C GLU A 215 17.94 -11.33 -3.53
N ILE A 216 18.33 -10.32 -2.75
CA ILE A 216 17.80 -8.96 -2.88
C ILE A 216 18.89 -8.02 -3.39
N LEU A 217 18.57 -7.31 -4.46
CA LEU A 217 19.42 -6.31 -5.10
C LEU A 217 18.82 -4.94 -4.86
N ILE A 218 19.60 -4.00 -4.32
CA ILE A 218 19.17 -2.63 -4.07
C ILE A 218 19.99 -1.70 -4.93
N PHE A 219 19.31 -0.95 -5.79
CA PHE A 219 19.89 0.08 -6.65
C PHE A 219 19.48 1.46 -6.16
N ARG A 220 20.37 2.43 -6.36
CA ARG A 220 20.10 3.85 -6.10
C ARG A 220 20.26 4.65 -7.39
N ARG A 221 19.39 5.64 -7.55
CA ARG A 221 19.49 6.64 -8.60
C ARG A 221 20.62 7.64 -8.29
N ASP A 222 21.29 8.10 -9.35
CA ASP A 222 22.20 9.25 -9.25
C ASP A 222 21.39 10.55 -9.04
N PRO A 223 21.59 11.30 -7.95
CA PRO A 223 20.89 12.56 -7.70
C PRO A 223 21.15 13.62 -8.79
N SER A 224 22.28 13.54 -9.49
CA SER A 224 22.64 14.46 -10.58
C SER A 224 21.98 14.10 -11.92
N ALA A 225 21.40 12.90 -12.05
CA ALA A 225 20.63 12.56 -13.24
C ALA A 225 19.39 13.46 -13.31
N PRO A 226 19.05 14.04 -14.48
CA PRO A 226 17.93 14.97 -14.60
C PRO A 226 16.62 14.34 -14.12
N ALA A 227 15.91 15.04 -13.23
CA ALA A 227 14.55 14.68 -12.83
C ALA A 227 13.69 14.53 -14.10
N ALA A 228 12.84 13.51 -14.16
CA ALA A 228 12.32 12.96 -15.40
C ALA A 228 11.55 14.01 -16.22
N GLY A 229 12.22 14.55 -17.25
CA GLY A 229 11.76 15.72 -18.01
C GLY A 229 10.83 15.44 -19.18
N ALA A 230 10.55 14.17 -19.48
CA ALA A 230 9.48 13.73 -20.37
C ALA A 230 9.33 12.22 -20.17
N VAL A 231 8.44 11.80 -19.27
CA VAL A 231 8.17 10.37 -19.12
C VAL A 231 7.10 9.98 -20.12
N ARG A 232 7.46 9.02 -20.97
CA ARG A 232 6.52 8.38 -21.87
C ARG A 232 6.01 7.12 -21.19
N LEU A 233 4.77 7.18 -20.71
CA LEU A 233 4.05 5.99 -20.26
C LEU A 233 3.73 5.08 -21.47
N ASP A 234 3.35 3.85 -21.17
CA ASP A 234 2.97 2.87 -22.19
C ASP A 234 1.69 3.30 -22.92
N PRO A 235 1.72 3.54 -24.24
CA PRO A 235 0.51 3.83 -25.02
C PRO A 235 -0.61 2.79 -24.84
N ASP A 236 -0.26 1.52 -24.69
CA ASP A 236 -1.22 0.44 -24.52
C ASP A 236 -1.85 0.42 -23.12
N GLY A 237 -1.22 1.10 -22.16
CA GLY A 237 -1.70 1.25 -20.78
C GLY A 237 -3.00 2.06 -20.66
N ALA A 238 -3.38 2.83 -21.69
CA ALA A 238 -4.59 3.67 -21.69
C ALA A 238 -5.89 2.88 -21.47
N ARG A 239 -5.91 1.58 -21.79
CA ARG A 239 -7.08 0.70 -21.67
C ARG A 239 -7.09 -0.13 -20.38
N ASP A 240 -6.07 0.00 -19.56
CA ASP A 240 -5.86 -0.85 -18.40
C ASP A 240 -6.01 -0.04 -17.11
N ALA A 241 -7.11 -0.28 -16.40
CA ALA A 241 -7.42 0.43 -15.16
C ALA A 241 -6.31 0.25 -14.10
N GLU A 242 -5.74 -0.96 -13.98
CA GLU A 242 -4.67 -1.25 -13.03
C GLU A 242 -3.40 -0.46 -13.36
N TYR A 243 -3.10 -0.27 -14.64
CA TYR A 243 -1.99 0.58 -15.09
C TYR A 243 -2.19 2.04 -14.71
N LEU A 244 -3.38 2.58 -14.98
CA LEU A 244 -3.73 3.97 -14.66
C LEU A 244 -3.76 4.21 -13.15
N ASP A 245 -4.40 3.31 -12.39
CA ASP A 245 -4.48 3.34 -10.93
C ASP A 245 -3.10 3.34 -10.29
N TYR A 246 -2.20 2.46 -10.77
CA TYR A 246 -0.83 2.40 -10.28
C TYR A 246 -0.11 3.74 -10.43
N PHE A 247 -0.14 4.34 -11.62
CA PHE A 247 0.55 5.61 -11.84
C PHE A 247 -0.13 6.80 -11.15
N ARG A 248 -1.47 6.78 -10.97
CA ARG A 248 -2.17 7.74 -10.10
C ARG A 248 -1.70 7.62 -8.65
N ALA A 249 -1.53 6.40 -8.15
CA ALA A 249 -1.03 6.16 -6.80
C ALA A 249 0.42 6.64 -6.64
N VAL A 250 1.30 6.37 -7.61
CA VAL A 250 2.68 6.91 -7.62
C VAL A 250 2.68 8.45 -7.63
N ALA A 251 1.81 9.09 -8.41
CA ALA A 251 1.65 10.55 -8.39
C ALA A 251 1.17 11.05 -7.02
N GLY A 252 0.26 10.32 -6.36
CA GLY A 252 -0.16 10.59 -4.99
C GLY A 252 1.01 10.55 -4.00
N LEU A 253 1.89 9.55 -4.10
CA LEU A 253 3.10 9.47 -3.27
C LEU A 253 4.04 10.67 -3.49
N TYR A 254 4.17 11.15 -4.72
CA TYR A 254 4.94 12.35 -5.04
C TYR A 254 4.36 13.62 -4.41
N ARG A 255 3.03 13.76 -4.47
CA ARG A 255 2.33 14.88 -3.84
C ARG A 255 2.54 14.85 -2.32
N ASP A 256 2.32 13.71 -1.69
CA ASP A 256 2.42 13.55 -0.24
C ASP A 256 3.86 13.79 0.28
N ARG A 257 4.84 13.70 -0.63
CA ARG A 257 6.26 14.03 -0.41
C ARG A 257 6.63 15.50 -0.54
N GLY A 258 5.68 16.37 -0.83
CA GLY A 258 5.97 17.76 -1.17
C GLY A 258 6.76 17.91 -2.46
N ARG A 259 6.61 16.96 -3.41
CA ARG A 259 7.20 17.02 -4.76
C ARG A 259 6.12 17.18 -5.83
N PRO A 260 5.37 18.30 -5.82
CA PRO A 260 4.19 18.48 -6.65
C PRO A 260 4.50 18.52 -8.15
N ASP A 261 5.69 18.98 -8.57
CA ASP A 261 6.09 18.96 -9.98
C ASP A 261 6.18 17.55 -10.55
N GLY A 262 6.69 16.60 -9.76
CA GLY A 262 6.76 15.19 -10.16
C GLY A 262 5.37 14.56 -10.27
N ALA A 263 4.49 14.86 -9.31
CA ALA A 263 3.09 14.43 -9.37
C ALA A 263 2.38 14.99 -10.62
N ALA A 264 2.56 16.28 -10.91
CA ALA A 264 1.97 16.93 -12.07
C ALA A 264 2.49 16.35 -13.39
N ALA A 265 3.79 16.01 -13.47
CA ALA A 265 4.36 15.34 -14.63
C ALA A 265 3.73 13.96 -14.88
N ILE A 266 3.52 13.17 -13.82
CA ILE A 266 2.86 11.86 -13.93
C ILE A 266 1.41 12.01 -14.41
N TYR A 267 0.63 12.90 -13.80
CA TYR A 267 -0.76 13.13 -14.20
C TYR A 267 -0.87 13.65 -15.64
N ARG A 268 0.03 14.54 -16.09
CA ARG A 268 0.07 14.97 -17.49
C ARG A 268 0.37 13.81 -18.44
N ALA A 269 1.33 12.95 -18.10
CA ALA A 269 1.62 11.76 -18.90
C ALA A 269 0.44 10.79 -18.96
N LEU A 270 -0.34 10.65 -17.88
CA LEU A 270 -1.60 9.89 -17.89
C LEU A 270 -2.66 10.51 -18.80
N LEU A 271 -2.77 11.84 -18.83
CA LEU A 271 -3.69 12.54 -19.74
C LEU A 271 -3.24 12.53 -21.19
N GLU A 272 -1.95 12.34 -21.49
CA GLU A 272 -1.47 12.06 -22.84
C GLU A 272 -1.96 10.69 -23.33
N LEU A 273 -2.05 9.70 -22.44
CA LEU A 273 -2.58 8.37 -22.74
C LEU A 273 -4.11 8.38 -22.88
N ASN A 274 -4.80 9.01 -21.93
CA ASN A 274 -6.24 9.15 -21.93
C ASN A 274 -6.63 10.59 -21.57
N PRO A 275 -6.85 11.45 -22.59
CA PRO A 275 -7.21 12.85 -22.36
C PRO A 275 -8.51 13.04 -21.57
N ASN A 276 -9.42 12.06 -21.61
CA ASN A 276 -10.75 12.14 -20.99
C ASN A 276 -10.85 11.26 -19.73
N ASP A 277 -9.74 10.98 -19.05
CA ASP A 277 -9.77 10.38 -17.72
C ASP A 277 -10.21 11.42 -16.69
N ALA A 278 -11.50 11.38 -16.31
CA ALA A 278 -12.10 12.29 -15.34
C ALA A 278 -11.38 12.24 -13.99
N GLU A 279 -10.91 11.07 -13.55
CA GLU A 279 -10.24 10.93 -12.26
C GLU A 279 -8.85 11.56 -12.29
N THR A 280 -8.08 11.33 -13.35
CA THR A 280 -6.77 11.98 -13.52
C THR A 280 -6.91 13.50 -13.68
N LEU A 281 -7.92 13.98 -14.42
CA LEU A 281 -8.25 15.42 -14.49
C LEU A 281 -8.57 15.97 -13.10
N ARG A 282 -9.32 15.23 -12.28
CA ARG A 282 -9.64 15.60 -10.91
C ARG A 282 -8.39 15.78 -10.06
N HIS A 283 -7.51 14.79 -10.08
CA HIS A 283 -6.26 14.83 -9.32
C HIS A 283 -5.31 15.96 -9.78
N LEU A 284 -5.15 16.15 -11.09
CA LEU A 284 -4.33 17.25 -11.60
C LEU A 284 -4.95 18.61 -11.29
N GLY A 285 -6.27 18.74 -11.33
CA GLY A 285 -6.99 19.96 -10.98
C GLY A 285 -6.74 20.40 -9.53
N VAL A 286 -6.90 19.48 -8.58
CA VAL A 286 -6.60 19.71 -7.16
C VAL A 286 -5.14 20.09 -6.96
N LEU A 287 -4.21 19.37 -7.59
CA LEU A 287 -2.79 19.66 -7.48
C LEU A 287 -2.42 21.03 -8.04
N THR A 288 -3.03 21.41 -9.18
CA THR A 288 -2.81 22.70 -9.84
C THR A 288 -3.29 23.87 -8.96
N ALA A 289 -4.45 23.71 -8.32
CA ALA A 289 -4.93 24.70 -7.36
C ALA A 289 -4.04 24.80 -6.11
N ALA A 290 -3.58 23.66 -5.57
CA ALA A 290 -2.64 23.65 -4.44
C ALA A 290 -1.29 24.32 -4.77
N LEU A 291 -0.92 24.36 -6.05
CA LEU A 291 0.25 25.09 -6.57
C LEU A 291 -0.02 26.59 -6.84
N GLY A 292 -1.21 27.09 -6.53
CA GLY A 292 -1.58 28.51 -6.62
C GLY A 292 -2.37 28.89 -7.86
N ASP A 293 -2.66 27.97 -8.78
CA ASP A 293 -3.49 28.23 -9.97
C ASP A 293 -4.91 27.66 -9.78
N ALA A 294 -5.71 28.32 -8.94
CA ALA A 294 -7.09 27.91 -8.64
C ALA A 294 -7.96 27.92 -9.90
N GLU A 295 -7.80 28.89 -10.81
CA GLU A 295 -8.57 28.97 -12.06
C GLU A 295 -8.18 27.84 -13.02
N GLY A 296 -6.89 27.51 -13.16
CA GLY A 296 -6.44 26.35 -13.92
C GLY A 296 -6.94 25.02 -13.33
N GLY A 297 -6.93 24.90 -12.00
CA GLY A 297 -7.53 23.77 -11.30
C GLY A 297 -9.03 23.63 -11.58
N ALA A 298 -9.77 24.74 -11.49
CA ALA A 298 -11.20 24.77 -11.80
C ALA A 298 -11.51 24.39 -13.25
N ARG A 299 -10.71 24.83 -14.24
CA ARG A 299 -10.86 24.41 -15.65
C ARG A 299 -10.68 22.90 -15.83
N LEU A 300 -9.72 22.29 -15.13
CA LEU A 300 -9.49 20.84 -15.18
C LEU A 300 -10.66 20.08 -14.55
N LEU A 301 -11.19 20.57 -13.42
CA LEU A 301 -12.36 19.96 -12.76
C LEU A 301 -13.65 20.14 -13.54
N ASP A 302 -13.87 21.29 -14.18
CA ASP A 302 -15.02 21.51 -15.07
C ASP A 302 -14.99 20.50 -16.22
N ARG A 303 -13.81 20.23 -16.80
CA ARG A 303 -13.65 19.16 -17.79
C ARG A 303 -13.96 17.78 -17.20
N ALA A 304 -13.47 17.47 -15.99
CA ALA A 304 -13.76 16.20 -15.32
C ALA A 304 -15.27 16.01 -15.10
N VAL A 305 -15.97 17.03 -14.61
CA VAL A 305 -17.43 17.03 -14.38
C VAL A 305 -18.23 16.91 -15.68
N ARG A 306 -17.75 17.46 -16.80
CA ARG A 306 -18.40 17.27 -18.11
C ARG A 306 -18.28 15.83 -18.63
N ILE A 307 -17.21 15.13 -18.25
CA ILE A 307 -17.01 13.71 -18.63
C ILE A 307 -17.83 12.81 -17.71
N ASP A 308 -17.73 13.03 -16.40
CA ASP A 308 -18.51 12.32 -15.39
C ASP A 308 -19.26 13.33 -14.50
N GLY A 309 -20.49 13.63 -14.90
CA GLY A 309 -21.37 14.54 -14.15
C GLY A 309 -21.90 13.94 -12.85
N ALA A 310 -21.77 12.62 -12.66
CA ALA A 310 -22.21 11.94 -11.45
C ALA A 310 -21.15 11.98 -10.33
N ASP A 311 -19.88 12.26 -10.66
CA ASP A 311 -18.81 12.40 -9.67
C ASP A 311 -19.08 13.61 -8.76
N ARG A 312 -19.75 13.33 -7.64
CA ARG A 312 -20.06 14.30 -6.59
C ARG A 312 -18.79 14.92 -5.99
N THR A 313 -17.70 14.14 -5.89
CA THR A 313 -16.42 14.62 -5.37
C THR A 313 -15.82 15.66 -6.31
N ALA A 314 -15.82 15.39 -7.62
CA ALA A 314 -15.37 16.36 -8.62
C ALA A 314 -16.22 17.65 -8.60
N ARG A 315 -17.55 17.53 -8.52
CA ARG A 315 -18.47 18.69 -8.46
C ARG A 315 -18.26 19.54 -7.21
N MET A 316 -18.11 18.90 -6.04
CA MET A 316 -17.84 19.61 -4.78
C MET A 316 -16.50 20.33 -4.84
N THR A 317 -15.46 19.63 -5.31
CA THR A 317 -14.12 20.20 -5.45
C THR A 317 -14.13 21.35 -6.46
N LEU A 318 -14.86 21.24 -7.58
CA LEU A 318 -15.03 22.33 -8.55
C LEU A 318 -15.68 23.55 -7.89
N GLY A 319 -16.75 23.36 -7.12
CA GLY A 319 -17.41 24.44 -6.38
C GLY A 319 -16.44 25.18 -5.45
N VAL A 320 -15.61 24.44 -4.71
CA VAL A 320 -14.56 25.00 -3.83
C VAL A 320 -13.51 25.77 -4.65
N LEU A 321 -12.99 25.18 -5.73
CA LEU A 321 -11.95 25.83 -6.54
C LEU A 321 -12.45 27.08 -7.27
N LEU A 322 -13.72 27.11 -7.70
CA LEU A 322 -14.34 28.30 -8.28
C LEU A 322 -14.40 29.45 -7.26
N CYS A 323 -14.77 29.15 -6.01
CA CYS A 323 -14.76 30.15 -4.94
C CYS A 323 -13.33 30.66 -4.65
N GLN A 324 -12.34 29.77 -4.61
CA GLN A 324 -10.93 30.15 -4.46
C GLN A 324 -10.43 31.02 -5.62
N ALA A 325 -10.93 30.78 -6.83
CA ALA A 325 -10.64 31.59 -8.00
C ALA A 325 -11.43 32.92 -8.07
N GLY A 326 -12.28 33.21 -7.07
CA GLY A 326 -13.09 34.43 -7.00
C GLY A 326 -14.44 34.35 -7.72
N ARG A 327 -14.77 33.21 -8.35
CA ARG A 327 -16.05 32.93 -9.03
C ARG A 327 -17.08 32.41 -8.02
N LEU A 328 -17.34 33.23 -7.01
CA LEU A 328 -18.09 32.87 -5.80
C LEU A 328 -19.54 32.43 -6.08
N ASP A 329 -20.24 33.12 -6.99
CA ASP A 329 -21.63 32.77 -7.33
C ASP A 329 -21.74 31.41 -8.02
N GLU A 330 -20.82 31.10 -8.93
CA GLU A 330 -20.78 29.81 -9.62
C GLU A 330 -20.44 28.68 -8.64
N GLY A 331 -19.42 28.90 -7.79
CA GLY A 331 -18.99 27.90 -6.81
C GLY A 331 -20.06 27.63 -5.75
N THR A 332 -20.69 28.66 -5.18
CA THR A 332 -21.78 28.48 -4.22
C THR A 332 -23.03 27.86 -4.85
N SER A 333 -23.32 28.12 -6.13
CA SER A 333 -24.44 27.48 -6.84
C SER A 333 -24.22 25.98 -7.00
N LEU A 334 -23.00 25.54 -7.35
CA LEU A 334 -22.67 24.12 -7.42
C LEU A 334 -22.80 23.43 -6.06
N LEU A 335 -22.30 24.06 -4.99
CA LEU A 335 -22.40 23.50 -3.64
C LEU A 335 -23.86 23.43 -3.15
N ARG A 336 -24.72 24.40 -3.48
CA ARG A 336 -26.15 24.33 -3.21
C ARG A 336 -26.83 23.18 -3.95
N ALA A 337 -26.54 23.00 -5.24
CA ALA A 337 -27.08 21.90 -6.03
C ALA A 337 -26.72 20.52 -5.43
N LEU A 338 -25.54 20.39 -4.81
CA LEU A 338 -25.18 19.17 -4.09
C LEU A 338 -26.03 18.94 -2.84
N LEU A 339 -26.44 20.00 -2.13
CA LEU A 339 -27.36 19.90 -0.99
C LEU A 339 -28.79 19.58 -1.43
N ASP A 340 -29.22 20.02 -2.62
CA ASP A 340 -30.53 19.65 -3.17
C ASP A 340 -30.63 18.14 -3.44
N GLU A 341 -29.51 17.49 -3.78
CA GLU A 341 -29.44 16.02 -3.95
C GLU A 341 -29.35 15.28 -2.61
N ARG A 342 -28.59 15.83 -1.66
CA ARG A 342 -28.40 15.25 -0.33
C ARG A 342 -28.28 16.38 0.68
N GLU A 343 -29.39 16.64 1.35
CA GLU A 343 -29.50 17.72 2.34
C GLU A 343 -28.59 17.49 3.54
N GLU A 344 -28.45 16.24 3.99
CA GLU A 344 -27.63 15.86 5.15
C GLU A 344 -26.20 15.48 4.73
N ASP A 345 -25.48 16.47 4.22
CA ASP A 345 -24.07 16.37 3.84
C ASP A 345 -23.25 17.44 4.56
N ALA A 346 -22.62 17.04 5.67
CA ALA A 346 -21.84 17.94 6.50
C ALA A 346 -20.70 18.58 5.69
N GLU A 347 -19.94 17.81 4.90
CA GLU A 347 -18.80 18.35 4.16
C GLU A 347 -19.21 19.46 3.20
N VAL A 348 -20.33 19.26 2.48
CA VAL A 348 -20.88 20.29 1.58
C VAL A 348 -21.36 21.52 2.37
N HIS A 349 -22.02 21.36 3.52
CA HIS A 349 -22.39 22.49 4.38
C HIS A 349 -21.16 23.29 4.85
N GLY A 350 -20.09 22.61 5.28
CA GLY A 350 -18.85 23.28 5.69
C GLY A 350 -18.19 24.05 4.54
N ASN A 351 -18.13 23.45 3.35
CA ASN A 351 -17.55 24.08 2.16
C ASN A 351 -18.39 25.28 1.67
N LEU A 352 -19.73 25.14 1.68
CA LEU A 352 -20.65 26.22 1.31
C LEU A 352 -20.55 27.38 2.31
N ALA A 353 -20.47 27.10 3.60
CA ALA A 353 -20.29 28.12 4.61
C ALA A 353 -18.98 28.92 4.41
N ALA A 354 -17.86 28.23 4.17
CA ALA A 354 -16.58 28.89 3.90
C ALA A 354 -16.65 29.80 2.67
N ALA A 355 -17.27 29.31 1.59
CA ALA A 355 -17.51 30.10 0.37
C ALA A 355 -18.40 31.33 0.62
N LEU A 356 -19.44 31.20 1.44
CA LEU A 356 -20.35 32.29 1.79
C LEU A 356 -19.68 33.36 2.66
N VAL A 357 -18.80 32.96 3.59
CA VAL A 357 -17.97 33.91 4.34
C VAL A 357 -17.08 34.71 3.38
N GLN A 358 -16.42 34.04 2.43
CA GLN A 358 -15.59 34.71 1.42
C GLN A 358 -16.40 35.68 0.54
N ALA A 359 -17.67 35.35 0.27
CA ALA A 359 -18.60 36.21 -0.45
C ALA A 359 -19.25 37.33 0.40
N GLY A 360 -18.91 37.44 1.68
CA GLY A 360 -19.52 38.42 2.59
C GLY A 360 -20.97 38.11 2.98
N ARG A 361 -21.49 36.93 2.61
CA ARG A 361 -22.86 36.46 2.92
C ARG A 361 -22.91 35.77 4.28
N VAL A 362 -22.40 36.47 5.30
CA VAL A 362 -22.19 35.95 6.66
C VAL A 362 -23.45 35.35 7.30
N PRO A 363 -24.65 35.96 7.20
CA PRO A 363 -25.85 35.38 7.81
C PRO A 363 -26.20 33.98 7.27
N GLU A 364 -26.02 33.75 5.97
CA GLU A 364 -26.24 32.43 5.35
C GLU A 364 -25.14 31.44 5.76
N ALA A 365 -23.89 31.91 5.85
CA ALA A 365 -22.78 31.07 6.29
C ALA A 365 -23.02 30.50 7.69
N VAL A 366 -23.51 31.33 8.63
CA VAL A 366 -23.82 30.92 10.02
C VAL A 366 -24.82 29.76 10.06
N LEU A 367 -25.84 29.77 9.20
CA LEU A 367 -26.81 28.67 9.13
C LEU A 367 -26.15 27.35 8.73
N HIS A 368 -25.28 27.38 7.72
CA HIS A 368 -24.58 26.18 7.25
C HIS A 368 -23.49 25.70 8.22
N LEU A 369 -22.79 26.60 8.92
CA LEU A 369 -21.85 26.22 9.99
C LEU A 369 -22.56 25.54 11.16
N LYS A 370 -23.74 26.03 11.55
CA LYS A 370 -24.58 25.38 12.57
C LYS A 370 -25.00 23.98 12.13
N ARG A 371 -25.49 23.84 10.89
CA ARG A 371 -25.88 22.54 10.33
C ARG A 371 -24.71 21.55 10.23
N PHE A 372 -23.52 22.02 9.87
CA PHE A 372 -22.29 21.21 9.90
C PHE A 372 -22.02 20.60 11.29
N LEU A 373 -22.12 21.43 12.34
CA LEU A 373 -21.87 20.99 13.72
C LEU A 373 -22.98 20.07 14.26
N GLU A 374 -24.22 20.22 13.80
CA GLU A 374 -25.32 19.32 14.13
C GLU A 374 -25.11 17.91 13.55
N LEU A 375 -24.71 17.85 12.27
CA LEU A 375 -24.50 16.58 11.58
C LEU A 375 -23.23 15.87 12.07
N GLU A 376 -22.13 16.61 12.26
CA GLU A 376 -20.82 16.05 12.60
C GLU A 376 -20.18 16.76 13.83
N PRO A 377 -20.77 16.60 15.04
CA PRO A 377 -20.32 17.31 16.24
C PRO A 377 -18.91 16.92 16.71
N ARG A 378 -18.39 15.79 16.24
CA ARG A 378 -17.06 15.23 16.54
C ARG A 378 -16.10 15.33 15.34
N HIS A 379 -16.46 16.05 14.28
CA HIS A 379 -15.56 16.25 13.14
C HIS A 379 -14.24 16.89 13.61
N PRO A 380 -13.07 16.52 13.04
CA PRO A 380 -11.79 17.15 13.38
C PRO A 380 -11.81 18.69 13.28
N ARG A 381 -12.56 19.24 12.32
CA ARG A 381 -12.73 20.70 12.12
C ARG A 381 -13.82 21.34 12.99
N ALA A 382 -14.53 20.59 13.83
CA ALA A 382 -15.63 21.14 14.63
C ALA A 382 -15.18 22.25 15.58
N GLY A 383 -13.96 22.16 16.13
CA GLY A 383 -13.39 23.23 16.96
C GLY A 383 -13.17 24.54 16.19
N GLU A 384 -12.61 24.46 14.98
CA GLU A 384 -12.42 25.61 14.08
C GLU A 384 -13.76 26.26 13.72
N VAL A 385 -14.76 25.43 13.40
CA VAL A 385 -16.09 25.91 13.03
C VAL A 385 -16.80 26.61 14.19
N ARG A 386 -16.68 26.11 15.42
CA ARG A 386 -17.21 26.79 16.62
C ARG A 386 -16.56 28.14 16.85
N ALA A 387 -15.22 28.21 16.78
CA ALA A 387 -14.49 29.46 16.92
C ALA A 387 -14.86 30.48 15.82
N LEU A 388 -15.04 30.02 14.58
CA LEU A 388 -15.52 30.86 13.49
C LEU A 388 -16.92 31.38 13.77
N LEU A 389 -17.86 30.53 14.18
CA LEU A 389 -19.22 30.95 14.56
C LEU A 389 -19.21 32.01 15.66
N GLU A 390 -18.43 31.81 16.74
CA GLU A 390 -18.30 32.78 17.82
C GLU A 390 -17.75 34.13 17.33
N SER A 391 -16.79 34.12 16.40
CA SER A 391 -16.26 35.36 15.81
C SER A 391 -17.26 36.10 14.91
N LEU A 392 -18.15 35.35 14.24
CA LEU A 392 -19.18 35.90 13.36
C LEU A 392 -20.39 36.42 14.15
N ASP A 393 -20.73 35.77 15.27
CA ASP A 393 -21.78 36.20 16.20
C ASP A 393 -21.30 37.38 17.09
N GLY A 394 -19.98 37.61 17.19
CA GLY A 394 -19.34 38.61 18.06
C GLY A 394 -19.03 39.98 17.45
N SER A 395 -19.53 40.31 16.25
CA SER A 395 -19.42 41.69 15.73
C SER A 395 -20.52 42.58 16.35
N PRO A 396 -20.17 43.69 17.01
CA PRO A 396 -21.12 44.58 17.70
C PRO A 396 -22.10 45.30 16.76
#